data_AF-A0A2N9MRG9-F1
#
_entry.id   AF-A0A2N9MRG9-F1
#
_cell.length_a   1.000
_cell.length_b   1.000
_cell.length_c   1.000
_cell.angle_alpha   90.00
_cell.angle_beta   90.00
_cell.angle_gamma   90.00
#
_symmetry.space_group_name_H-M   'P 1'
#
loop_
_entity.id
_entity.type
_entity.pdbx_description
1 polymer ?
#
loop_
_entity_poly.entity_id
_entity_poly.type
_entity_poly.pdbx_seq_one_letter_code
_entity_poly.pdbx_strand_id
1 'polypeptide(L)'
;MRIDTDKCVACGNCTYVCPMGAIYIDPAIKRATVNRDECVECYACYNGLSQEHLNPTMVRMMRKVFQMMRLRFDPEPDVCPTAAFAPEDLTWPRVVRRAFSDPRVPHESTGVEGRGTEEVKTNDVSGRVNVGEVGFTIEFGRPGVGVWMREIQEMSAELARAGVAFEKKNPITSLMSDVSTGTIRPDILNEKVLSAILEIKVPVERTEEIIRLVWDVEKRLQTVVALGVGTRCDPDGEDRTVAPILERLGYKLERAKTNMGLGRITNHAPAVPQAPAVRQGQPVAPREGVTR
;
A
#
# COMPACT_ATOMS: atom_id res chain seq x y z
N MET A 1 -7.95 2.87 17.10
CA MET A 1 -7.56 4.22 17.59
C MET A 1 -8.72 4.83 18.38
N ARG A 2 -8.44 5.35 19.59
CA ARG A 2 -9.38 6.10 20.41
C ARG A 2 -8.80 7.44 20.87
N ILE A 3 -9.68 8.33 21.31
CA ILE A 3 -9.30 9.56 22.00
C ILE A 3 -9.80 9.45 23.45
N ASP A 4 -8.88 9.62 24.39
CA ASP A 4 -9.15 9.66 25.82
C ASP A 4 -9.91 10.95 26.17
N THR A 5 -11.14 10.82 26.67
CA THR A 5 -12.03 11.94 26.99
C THR A 5 -11.57 12.76 28.19
N ASP A 6 -10.83 12.13 29.10
CA ASP A 6 -10.33 12.74 30.32
C ASP A 6 -9.13 13.63 30.01
N LYS A 7 -8.31 13.21 29.05
CA LYS A 7 -7.19 14.02 28.52
C LYS A 7 -7.64 15.06 27.50
N CYS A 8 -8.54 14.70 26.57
CA CYS A 8 -8.86 15.52 25.41
C CYS A 8 -9.42 16.90 25.79
N VAL A 9 -8.75 17.95 25.36
CA VAL A 9 -9.18 19.34 25.63
C VAL A 9 -10.12 19.89 24.57
N ALA A 10 -10.41 19.16 23.48
CA ALA A 10 -11.18 19.62 22.32
C ALA A 10 -10.54 20.83 21.62
N CYS A 11 -9.24 20.77 21.29
CA CYS A 11 -8.56 21.84 20.53
C CYS A 11 -8.94 21.85 19.05
N GLY A 12 -9.23 20.68 18.47
CA GLY A 12 -9.63 20.55 17.07
C GLY A 12 -8.50 20.23 16.11
N ASN A 13 -7.22 20.34 16.50
CA ASN A 13 -6.09 20.07 15.59
C ASN A 13 -6.15 18.69 14.91
N CYS A 14 -6.61 17.69 15.66
CA CYS A 14 -6.77 16.32 15.16
C CYS A 14 -7.83 16.15 14.05
N THR A 15 -8.76 17.10 13.87
CA THR A 15 -9.77 17.01 12.80
C THR A 15 -9.16 17.27 11.43
N TYR A 16 -8.16 18.15 11.34
CA TYR A 16 -7.51 18.53 10.08
C TYR A 16 -6.43 17.54 9.64
N VAL A 17 -5.76 16.89 10.60
CA VAL A 17 -4.73 15.90 10.28
C VAL A 17 -5.30 14.58 9.75
N CYS A 18 -6.56 14.27 10.06
CA CYS A 18 -7.12 12.97 9.74
C CYS A 18 -7.42 12.91 8.24
N PRO A 19 -6.68 12.13 7.44
CA PRO A 19 -6.87 12.11 5.98
C PRO A 19 -8.25 11.57 5.58
N MET A 20 -8.86 10.76 6.46
CA MET A 20 -10.20 10.20 6.27
C MET A 20 -11.33 11.13 6.76
N GLY A 21 -11.01 12.26 7.40
CA GLY A 21 -12.02 13.09 8.07
C GLY A 21 -12.76 12.36 9.21
N ALA A 22 -12.20 11.27 9.73
CA ALA A 22 -12.88 10.40 10.70
C ALA A 22 -12.89 10.96 12.13
N ILE A 23 -12.23 12.09 12.40
CA ILE A 23 -12.14 12.70 13.73
C ILE A 23 -12.99 13.98 13.75
N TYR A 24 -13.87 14.10 14.74
CA TYR A 24 -14.73 15.28 14.92
C TYR A 24 -14.89 15.64 16.40
N ILE A 25 -15.32 16.87 16.67
CA ILE A 25 -15.70 17.30 18.02
C ILE A 25 -17.16 16.94 18.24
N ASP A 26 -17.41 16.00 19.13
CA ASP A 26 -18.76 15.58 19.53
C ASP A 26 -19.39 16.67 20.42
N PRO A 27 -20.55 17.24 20.04
CA PRO A 27 -21.20 18.31 20.80
C PRO A 27 -21.82 17.83 22.12
N ALA A 28 -22.17 16.55 22.24
CA ALA A 28 -22.78 15.99 23.45
C ALA A 28 -21.73 15.83 24.56
N ILE A 29 -20.59 15.19 24.25
CA ILE A 29 -19.50 15.01 25.24
C ILE A 29 -18.53 16.20 25.28
N LYS A 30 -18.58 17.10 24.29
CA LYS A 30 -17.68 18.25 24.11
C LYS A 30 -16.21 17.83 24.06
N ARG A 31 -15.93 16.74 23.35
CA ARG A 31 -14.59 16.14 23.17
C ARG A 31 -14.40 15.71 21.74
N ALA A 32 -13.14 15.58 21.31
CA ALA A 32 -12.86 14.90 20.06
C ALA A 32 -13.18 13.40 20.20
N THR A 33 -13.78 12.83 19.16
CA THR A 33 -14.06 11.40 19.04
C THR A 33 -13.71 10.93 17.63
N VAL A 34 -13.70 9.61 17.43
CA VAL A 34 -13.34 8.96 16.17
C VAL A 34 -14.55 8.19 15.64
N ASN A 35 -14.97 8.49 14.41
CA ASN A 35 -15.89 7.64 13.66
C ASN A 35 -15.19 6.30 13.37
N ARG A 36 -15.64 5.25 14.04
CA ARG A 36 -15.05 3.91 13.99
C ARG A 36 -15.20 3.23 12.64
N ASP A 37 -16.24 3.59 11.88
CA ASP A 37 -16.54 3.00 10.57
C ASP A 37 -15.69 3.65 9.48
N GLU A 38 -15.44 4.95 9.59
CA GLU A 38 -14.60 5.71 8.64
C GLU A 38 -13.10 5.65 8.96
N CYS A 39 -12.73 5.39 10.21
CA CYS A 39 -11.33 5.29 10.60
C CYS A 39 -10.67 4.05 10.01
N VAL A 40 -9.73 4.26 9.10
CA VAL A 40 -8.94 3.20 8.43
C VAL A 40 -7.68 2.78 9.21
N GLU A 41 -7.55 3.17 10.48
CA GLU A 41 -6.40 2.83 11.32
C GLU A 41 -5.04 3.17 10.65
N CYS A 42 -4.94 4.31 9.97
CA CYS A 42 -3.70 4.78 9.34
C CYS A 42 -2.68 5.37 10.32
N TYR A 43 -3.11 5.63 11.57
CA TYR A 43 -2.30 6.23 12.64
C TYR A 43 -1.67 7.60 12.32
N ALA A 44 -2.06 8.24 11.22
CA ALA A 44 -1.57 9.57 10.85
C ALA A 44 -1.81 10.61 11.96
N CYS A 45 -2.95 10.56 12.63
CA CYS A 45 -3.26 11.44 13.76
C CYS A 45 -2.36 11.23 15.00
N TYR A 46 -1.89 10.00 15.23
CA TYR A 46 -1.05 9.68 16.38
C TYR A 46 0.43 9.91 16.10
N ASN A 47 0.88 9.56 14.88
CA ASN A 47 2.27 9.66 14.46
C ASN A 47 2.63 11.04 13.88
N GLY A 48 1.64 11.77 13.36
CA GLY A 48 1.84 13.05 12.69
C GLY A 48 1.75 14.26 13.62
N LEU A 49 1.12 14.12 14.80
CA LEU A 49 1.03 15.22 15.77
C LEU A 49 2.13 15.11 16.83
N SER A 50 2.74 16.26 17.14
CA SER A 50 3.56 16.42 18.34
C SER A 50 2.72 16.31 19.60
N GLN A 51 3.27 15.75 20.69
CA GLN A 51 2.55 15.51 21.94
C GLN A 51 3.26 16.21 23.12
N GLU A 52 2.56 17.12 23.81
CA GLU A 52 3.17 17.98 24.86
C GLU A 52 2.82 17.57 26.30
N HIS A 53 1.90 16.62 26.49
CA HIS A 53 1.55 16.05 27.80
C HIS A 53 1.15 17.06 28.90
N LEU A 54 0.63 18.22 28.52
CA LEU A 54 0.14 19.24 29.47
C LEU A 54 -0.99 18.71 30.34
N ASN A 55 -1.16 19.31 31.52
CA ASN A 55 -2.24 18.96 32.43
C ASN A 55 -3.62 19.31 31.82
N PRO A 56 -4.52 18.34 31.57
CA PRO A 56 -5.80 18.58 30.92
C PRO A 56 -6.69 19.57 31.65
N THR A 57 -6.75 19.51 32.97
CA THR A 57 -7.58 20.39 33.80
C THR A 57 -7.11 21.84 33.70
N MET A 58 -5.80 22.06 33.76
CA MET A 58 -5.19 23.38 33.60
C MET A 58 -5.51 23.97 32.23
N VAL A 59 -5.28 23.20 31.14
CA VAL A 59 -5.55 23.67 29.77
C VAL A 59 -7.02 24.00 29.58
N ARG A 60 -7.96 23.16 30.08
CA ARG A 60 -9.40 23.45 30.02
C ARG A 60 -9.76 24.74 30.76
N MET A 61 -9.19 24.96 31.96
CA MET A 61 -9.41 26.18 32.75
C MET A 61 -8.94 27.42 31.98
N MET A 62 -7.70 27.40 31.47
CA MET A 62 -7.14 28.52 30.70
C MET A 62 -7.99 28.84 29.46
N ARG A 63 -8.43 27.81 28.73
CA ARG A 63 -9.30 27.99 27.56
C ARG A 63 -10.64 28.64 27.89
N LYS A 64 -11.25 28.27 29.03
CA LYS A 64 -12.51 28.89 29.50
C LYS A 64 -12.29 30.37 29.85
N VAL A 65 -11.18 30.69 30.51
CA VAL A 65 -10.81 32.07 30.85
C VAL A 65 -10.57 32.90 29.58
N PHE A 66 -9.79 32.40 28.63
CA PHE A 66 -9.55 33.07 27.35
C PHE A 66 -10.84 33.27 26.54
N GLN A 67 -11.71 32.26 26.49
CA GLN A 67 -13.00 32.37 25.82
C GLN A 67 -13.88 33.49 26.42
N MET A 68 -13.89 33.66 27.75
CA MET A 68 -14.61 34.75 28.42
C MET A 68 -14.08 36.13 28.03
N MET A 69 -12.77 36.24 27.81
CA MET A 69 -12.10 37.45 27.33
C MET A 69 -12.16 37.63 25.80
N ARG A 70 -12.89 36.75 25.09
CA ARG A 70 -12.93 36.69 23.61
C ARG A 70 -11.55 36.49 22.96
N LEU A 71 -10.62 35.88 23.69
CA LEU A 71 -9.33 35.42 23.17
C LEU A 71 -9.43 33.94 22.79
N ARG A 72 -8.95 33.59 21.61
CA ARG A 72 -8.91 32.19 21.15
C ARG A 72 -7.61 31.55 21.59
N PHE A 73 -7.71 30.45 22.34
CA PHE A 73 -6.60 29.53 22.53
C PHE A 73 -6.51 28.62 21.30
N ASP A 74 -5.55 28.90 20.43
CA ASP A 74 -5.19 28.05 19.31
C ASP A 74 -3.79 27.49 19.59
N PRO A 75 -3.67 26.23 20.05
CA PRO A 75 -2.35 25.60 20.13
C PRO A 75 -1.76 25.53 18.72
N GLU A 76 -0.43 25.42 18.63
CA GLU A 76 0.23 25.28 17.33
C GLU A 76 -0.45 24.19 16.48
N PRO A 77 -0.65 24.44 15.18
CA PRO A 77 -1.14 23.40 14.28
C PRO A 77 -0.25 22.17 14.43
N ASP A 78 -0.86 20.99 14.34
CA ASP A 78 -0.17 19.70 14.50
C ASP A 78 0.33 19.34 15.91
N VAL A 79 -0.16 20.02 16.96
CA VAL A 79 0.09 19.62 18.37
C VAL A 79 -1.15 19.05 19.04
N CYS A 80 -0.98 17.91 19.74
CA CYS A 80 -1.90 17.44 20.76
C CYS A 80 -1.38 17.87 22.15
N PRO A 81 -1.96 18.91 22.77
CA PRO A 81 -1.37 19.50 23.98
C PRO A 81 -1.36 18.53 25.17
N THR A 82 -2.23 17.52 25.18
CA THR A 82 -2.47 16.63 26.33
C THR A 82 -2.19 15.16 26.03
N ALA A 83 -1.65 14.85 24.85
CA ALA A 83 -1.39 13.47 24.41
C ALA A 83 -2.64 12.57 24.59
N ALA A 84 -3.78 13.02 24.05
CA ALA A 84 -5.08 12.39 24.28
C ALA A 84 -5.35 11.17 23.38
N PHE A 85 -4.47 10.85 22.43
CA PHE A 85 -4.64 9.67 21.60
C PHE A 85 -4.29 8.40 22.37
N ALA A 86 -5.15 7.40 22.24
CA ALA A 86 -5.00 6.09 22.84
C ALA A 86 -5.06 5.02 21.73
N PRO A 87 -3.90 4.57 21.20
CA PRO A 87 -3.80 3.36 20.41
C PRO A 87 -4.48 2.17 21.11
N GLU A 88 -5.04 1.27 20.32
CA GLU A 88 -5.68 0.06 20.83
C GLU A 88 -5.08 -1.15 20.13
N ASP A 89 -5.09 -2.28 20.83
CA ASP A 89 -4.78 -3.57 20.23
C ASP A 89 -5.90 -3.92 19.24
N LEU A 90 -5.56 -3.95 17.96
CA LEU A 90 -6.49 -4.29 16.90
C LEU A 90 -6.60 -5.81 16.81
N THR A 91 -7.83 -6.32 16.77
CA THR A 91 -8.12 -7.72 16.50
C THR A 91 -8.62 -7.89 15.08
N TRP A 92 -8.56 -9.12 14.56
CA TRP A 92 -9.22 -9.48 13.31
C TRP A 92 -10.73 -9.18 13.39
N PRO A 93 -11.37 -8.63 12.33
CA PRO A 93 -10.82 -8.24 11.01
C PRO A 93 -10.25 -6.81 10.94
N ARG A 94 -10.39 -6.00 11.99
CA ARG A 94 -9.99 -4.57 12.00
C ARG A 94 -8.48 -4.33 11.76
N VAL A 95 -7.63 -5.32 12.06
CA VAL A 95 -6.19 -5.29 11.72
C VAL A 95 -5.93 -5.05 10.23
N VAL A 96 -6.85 -5.49 9.36
CA VAL A 96 -6.75 -5.30 7.91
C VAL A 96 -6.69 -3.81 7.57
N ARG A 97 -7.48 -2.98 8.26
CA ARG A 97 -7.46 -1.52 8.05
C ARG A 97 -6.05 -0.97 8.21
N ARG A 98 -5.38 -1.35 9.29
CA ARG A 98 -4.02 -0.89 9.60
C ARG A 98 -3.01 -1.38 8.58
N ALA A 99 -3.08 -2.66 8.19
CA ALA A 99 -2.16 -3.22 7.21
C ALA A 99 -2.16 -2.45 5.87
N PHE A 100 -3.32 -2.02 5.38
CA PHE A 100 -3.43 -1.26 4.12
C PHE A 100 -3.26 0.27 4.29
N SER A 101 -3.19 0.79 5.51
CA SER A 101 -3.31 2.24 5.75
C SER A 101 -2.15 2.86 6.52
N ASP A 102 -1.53 2.11 7.43
CA ASP A 102 -0.37 2.55 8.21
C ASP A 102 0.91 2.19 7.44
N PRO A 103 1.67 3.17 6.92
CA PRO A 103 2.88 2.90 6.15
C PRO A 103 4.01 2.27 6.97
N ARG A 104 3.86 2.18 8.30
CA ARG A 104 4.88 1.62 9.20
C ARG A 104 4.66 0.13 9.46
N VAL A 105 3.57 -0.47 8.96
CA VAL A 105 3.22 -1.86 9.23
C VAL A 105 3.41 -2.69 7.95
N PRO A 106 4.23 -3.74 7.97
CA PRO A 106 4.34 -4.67 6.86
C PRO A 106 3.09 -5.56 6.77
N HIS A 107 2.75 -6.04 5.57
CA HIS A 107 1.68 -7.03 5.42
C HIS A 107 2.15 -8.41 5.89
N GLU A 108 1.57 -8.91 6.99
CA GLU A 108 1.91 -10.22 7.57
C GLU A 108 1.77 -11.40 6.59
N SER A 109 0.86 -11.30 5.61
CA SER A 109 0.60 -12.36 4.62
C SER A 109 1.57 -12.37 3.44
N THR A 110 2.18 -11.24 3.07
CA THR A 110 3.06 -11.15 1.90
C THR A 110 4.52 -10.87 2.26
N GLY A 111 4.80 -10.40 3.49
CA GLY A 111 6.12 -9.94 3.90
C GLY A 111 6.60 -8.69 3.14
N VAL A 112 5.71 -8.05 2.37
CA VAL A 112 6.01 -6.85 1.58
C VAL A 112 5.49 -5.63 2.34
N GLU A 113 6.31 -4.59 2.43
CA GLU A 113 5.88 -3.28 2.93
C GLU A 113 5.05 -2.57 1.84
N GLY A 114 3.78 -2.28 2.13
CA GLY A 114 2.94 -1.42 1.28
C GLY A 114 1.73 -2.09 0.61
N ARG A 115 0.94 -1.27 -0.10
CA ARG A 115 -0.43 -1.58 -0.56
C ARG A 115 -0.52 -2.37 -1.87
N GLY A 116 0.63 -2.66 -2.47
CA GLY A 116 0.80 -3.35 -3.75
C GLY A 116 2.14 -4.06 -3.75
N THR A 117 2.50 -4.63 -4.88
CA THR A 117 3.72 -5.42 -5.00
C THR A 117 4.94 -4.54 -5.32
N GLU A 118 6.14 -5.06 -5.06
CA GLU A 118 7.40 -4.46 -5.53
C GLU A 118 7.68 -4.82 -7.00
N GLU A 119 6.87 -5.68 -7.61
CA GLU A 119 7.30 -6.46 -8.76
C GLU A 119 7.38 -5.65 -10.04
N VAL A 120 6.46 -4.69 -10.25
CA VAL A 120 6.56 -3.75 -11.39
C VAL A 120 7.76 -2.82 -11.23
N LYS A 121 8.14 -2.51 -9.99
CA LYS A 121 9.28 -1.65 -9.66
C LYS A 121 10.62 -2.33 -9.89
N THR A 122 10.65 -3.66 -9.92
CA THR A 122 11.84 -4.47 -10.16
C THR A 122 11.78 -5.23 -11.49
N ASN A 123 10.97 -4.76 -12.46
CA ASN A 123 10.73 -5.48 -13.71
C ASN A 123 12.00 -5.73 -14.55
N ASP A 124 13.04 -4.90 -14.36
CA ASP A 124 14.36 -5.10 -14.96
C ASP A 124 15.07 -6.37 -14.49
N VAL A 125 14.82 -6.79 -13.25
CA VAL A 125 15.32 -8.03 -12.67
C VAL A 125 14.32 -9.17 -12.84
N SER A 126 13.03 -8.92 -12.57
CA SER A 126 12.01 -9.97 -12.50
C SER A 126 11.49 -10.42 -13.86
N GLY A 127 11.52 -9.56 -14.90
CA GLY A 127 10.99 -9.87 -16.23
C GLY A 127 9.48 -10.18 -16.22
N ARG A 128 8.74 -9.62 -15.26
CA ARG A 128 7.33 -9.89 -15.04
C ARG A 128 6.42 -9.46 -16.19
N VAL A 129 6.63 -8.25 -16.68
CA VAL A 129 5.93 -7.68 -17.84
C VAL A 129 6.88 -7.74 -19.02
N ASN A 130 6.57 -8.62 -19.97
CA ASN A 130 7.36 -8.83 -21.18
C ASN A 130 6.89 -7.92 -22.32
N VAL A 131 7.65 -7.93 -23.41
CA VAL A 131 7.22 -7.29 -24.66
C VAL A 131 5.92 -7.96 -25.12
N GLY A 132 4.91 -7.16 -25.48
CA GLY A 132 3.57 -7.66 -25.84
C GLY A 132 2.64 -7.90 -24.65
N GLU A 133 3.10 -7.67 -23.42
CA GLU A 133 2.27 -7.71 -22.21
C GLU A 133 2.11 -6.31 -21.61
N VAL A 134 0.98 -6.10 -20.94
CA VAL A 134 0.65 -4.87 -20.21
C VAL A 134 0.29 -5.23 -18.78
N GLY A 135 0.98 -4.59 -17.83
CA GLY A 135 0.64 -4.63 -16.42
C GLY A 135 -0.29 -3.48 -16.06
N PHE A 136 -1.39 -3.76 -15.38
CA PHE A 136 -2.25 -2.73 -14.81
C PHE A 136 -2.13 -2.72 -13.29
N THR A 137 -2.11 -1.50 -12.75
CA THR A 137 -2.12 -1.19 -11.32
C THR A 137 -3.39 -0.39 -11.06
N ILE A 138 -4.45 -1.04 -10.59
CA ILE A 138 -5.73 -0.40 -10.32
C ILE A 138 -5.74 0.00 -8.85
N GLU A 139 -5.49 1.27 -8.56
CA GLU A 139 -5.44 1.81 -7.20
C GLU A 139 -6.79 2.41 -6.80
N PHE A 140 -7.22 2.16 -5.57
CA PHE A 140 -8.49 2.64 -5.02
C PHE A 140 -8.25 3.55 -3.80
N GLY A 141 -9.10 4.55 -3.56
CA GLY A 141 -9.20 5.26 -2.28
C GLY A 141 -8.37 6.55 -2.11
N ARG A 142 -7.35 6.80 -2.94
CA ARG A 142 -6.59 8.07 -2.90
C ARG A 142 -7.43 9.27 -3.39
N PRO A 143 -7.16 10.51 -2.95
CA PRO A 143 -6.12 10.95 -2.03
C PRO A 143 -6.49 10.88 -0.52
N GLY A 144 -7.59 10.23 -0.16
CA GLY A 144 -8.09 10.17 1.23
C GLY A 144 -9.57 9.81 1.36
N VAL A 145 -10.19 9.32 0.28
CA VAL A 145 -11.61 8.89 0.26
C VAL A 145 -11.75 7.51 0.93
N GLY A 146 -10.70 6.70 0.83
CA GLY A 146 -10.69 5.30 1.23
C GLY A 146 -11.55 4.42 0.32
N VAL A 147 -11.52 3.12 0.57
CA VAL A 147 -12.28 2.13 -0.19
C VAL A 147 -12.70 1.00 0.74
N TRP A 148 -13.90 0.45 0.52
CA TRP A 148 -14.33 -0.76 1.22
C TRP A 148 -13.91 -2.01 0.46
N MET A 149 -13.57 -3.08 1.18
CA MET A 149 -13.17 -4.35 0.55
C MET A 149 -14.24 -4.90 -0.40
N ARG A 150 -15.53 -4.71 -0.08
CA ARG A 150 -16.63 -5.07 -1.00
C ARG A 150 -16.57 -4.33 -2.35
N GLU A 151 -16.11 -3.09 -2.39
CA GLU A 151 -15.97 -2.31 -3.64
C GLU A 151 -14.79 -2.80 -4.47
N ILE A 152 -13.70 -3.22 -3.82
CA ILE A 152 -12.59 -3.90 -4.49
C ILE A 152 -13.08 -5.23 -5.09
N GLN A 153 -13.93 -5.97 -4.36
CA GLN A 153 -14.52 -7.21 -4.86
C GLN A 153 -15.38 -6.97 -6.12
N GLU A 154 -16.16 -5.89 -6.18
CA GLU A 154 -16.93 -5.56 -7.40
C GLU A 154 -16.00 -5.45 -8.63
N MET A 155 -14.84 -4.80 -8.48
CA MET A 155 -13.85 -4.71 -9.56
C MET A 155 -13.19 -6.06 -9.86
N SER A 156 -12.74 -6.80 -8.85
CA SER A 156 -12.07 -8.09 -9.08
C SER A 156 -13.03 -9.13 -9.66
N ALA A 157 -14.30 -9.11 -9.30
CA ALA A 157 -15.29 -10.02 -9.88
C ALA A 157 -15.49 -9.79 -11.38
N GLU A 158 -15.60 -8.53 -11.83
CA GLU A 158 -15.73 -8.24 -13.27
C GLU A 158 -14.45 -8.57 -14.05
N LEU A 159 -13.28 -8.27 -13.48
CA LEU A 159 -12.00 -8.65 -14.09
C LEU A 159 -11.85 -10.17 -14.20
N ALA A 160 -12.28 -10.91 -13.18
CA ALA A 160 -12.28 -12.36 -13.19
C ALA A 160 -13.22 -12.93 -14.27
N ARG A 161 -14.42 -12.37 -14.42
CA ARG A 161 -15.35 -12.74 -15.51
C ARG A 161 -14.80 -12.44 -16.90
N ALA A 162 -13.98 -11.40 -17.03
CA ALA A 162 -13.23 -11.13 -18.25
C ALA A 162 -12.04 -12.09 -18.45
N GLY A 163 -11.81 -13.07 -17.56
CA GLY A 163 -10.72 -14.03 -17.69
C GLY A 163 -9.34 -13.42 -17.47
N VAL A 164 -9.24 -12.40 -16.62
CA VAL A 164 -7.96 -11.78 -16.24
C VAL A 164 -7.32 -12.53 -15.08
N ALA A 165 -6.00 -12.69 -15.14
CA ALA A 165 -5.22 -13.26 -14.04
C ALA A 165 -4.75 -12.18 -13.05
N PHE A 166 -5.01 -12.41 -11.77
CA PHE A 166 -4.51 -11.56 -10.68
C PHE A 166 -3.09 -11.90 -10.28
N GLU A 167 -2.36 -10.90 -9.80
CA GLU A 167 -1.02 -11.14 -9.30
C GLU A 167 -1.01 -11.93 -8.00
N LYS A 168 -0.30 -13.06 -7.98
CA LYS A 168 -0.23 -13.98 -6.84
C LYS A 168 0.35 -13.34 -5.57
N LYS A 169 1.35 -12.48 -5.70
CA LYS A 169 2.00 -11.82 -4.57
C LYS A 169 1.31 -10.51 -4.13
N ASN A 170 0.28 -10.08 -4.85
CA ASN A 170 -0.45 -8.88 -4.49
C ASN A 170 -1.24 -9.08 -3.17
N PRO A 171 -1.20 -8.13 -2.22
CA PRO A 171 -1.88 -8.26 -0.94
C PRO A 171 -3.38 -8.55 -1.05
N ILE A 172 -4.08 -7.96 -2.01
CA ILE A 172 -5.52 -8.20 -2.22
C ILE A 172 -5.76 -9.63 -2.71
N THR A 173 -4.95 -10.12 -3.65
CA THR A 173 -5.04 -11.51 -4.13
C THR A 173 -4.84 -12.50 -2.98
N SER A 174 -3.93 -12.22 -2.04
CA SER A 174 -3.72 -13.09 -0.85
C SER A 174 -4.94 -13.17 0.09
N LEU A 175 -5.88 -12.22 -0.02
CA LEU A 175 -7.10 -12.16 0.77
C LEU A 175 -8.33 -12.67 0.01
N MET A 176 -8.15 -13.15 -1.22
CA MET A 176 -9.20 -13.80 -1.99
C MET A 176 -9.45 -15.21 -1.46
N SER A 177 -10.71 -15.54 -1.17
CA SER A 177 -11.11 -16.92 -0.90
C SER A 177 -11.19 -17.74 -2.20
N ASP A 178 -11.44 -17.07 -3.32
CA ASP A 178 -11.40 -17.68 -4.65
C ASP A 178 -10.89 -16.68 -5.69
N VAL A 179 -9.65 -16.91 -6.13
CA VAL A 179 -8.96 -16.07 -7.12
C VAL A 179 -9.61 -16.17 -8.50
N SER A 180 -10.22 -17.31 -8.84
CA SER A 180 -10.81 -17.54 -10.17
C SER A 180 -12.08 -16.72 -10.42
N THR A 181 -12.79 -16.38 -9.35
CA THR A 181 -13.99 -15.54 -9.36
C THR A 181 -13.72 -14.12 -8.86
N GLY A 182 -12.50 -13.84 -8.41
CA GLY A 182 -12.14 -12.58 -7.78
C GLY A 182 -12.82 -12.35 -6.43
N THR A 183 -13.27 -13.42 -5.76
CA THR A 183 -14.02 -13.33 -4.50
C THR A 183 -13.09 -13.11 -3.32
N ILE A 184 -13.30 -12.00 -2.61
CA ILE A 184 -12.59 -11.64 -1.38
C ILE A 184 -13.26 -12.35 -0.20
N ARG A 185 -12.46 -12.75 0.80
CA ARG A 185 -12.98 -13.40 1.99
C ARG A 185 -14.12 -12.59 2.65
N PRO A 186 -15.25 -13.21 3.00
CA PRO A 186 -16.47 -12.49 3.38
C PRO A 186 -16.34 -11.71 4.70
N ASP A 187 -15.47 -12.15 5.60
CA ASP A 187 -15.26 -11.58 6.92
C ASP A 187 -14.51 -10.23 6.91
N ILE A 188 -13.96 -9.80 5.77
CA ILE A 188 -13.30 -8.48 5.63
C ILE A 188 -14.04 -7.52 4.71
N LEU A 189 -15.15 -7.93 4.08
CA LEU A 189 -15.85 -7.10 3.08
C LEU A 189 -16.32 -5.74 3.63
N ASN A 190 -16.55 -5.69 4.94
CA ASN A 190 -16.93 -4.48 5.68
C ASN A 190 -15.75 -3.79 6.38
N GLU A 191 -14.52 -4.06 5.96
CA GLU A 191 -13.36 -3.27 6.35
C GLU A 191 -13.10 -2.17 5.31
N LYS A 192 -12.90 -0.94 5.80
CA LYS A 192 -12.52 0.22 4.99
C LYS A 192 -11.01 0.45 5.14
N VAL A 193 -10.32 0.62 4.03
CA VAL A 193 -8.87 0.87 3.97
C VAL A 193 -8.57 2.21 3.30
N LEU A 194 -7.40 2.79 3.59
CA LEU A 194 -6.99 4.08 3.03
C LEU A 194 -6.77 4.00 1.51
N SER A 195 -5.98 3.03 1.07
CA SER A 195 -5.91 2.66 -0.34
C SER A 195 -5.48 1.21 -0.49
N ALA A 196 -5.82 0.62 -1.62
CA ALA A 196 -5.40 -0.71 -2.01
C ALA A 196 -5.13 -0.72 -3.50
N ILE A 197 -4.29 -1.65 -3.93
CA ILE A 197 -3.93 -1.81 -5.33
C ILE A 197 -4.28 -3.23 -5.76
N LEU A 198 -5.02 -3.35 -6.85
CA LEU A 198 -5.23 -4.61 -7.55
C LEU A 198 -4.34 -4.65 -8.79
N GLU A 199 -3.54 -5.70 -8.90
CA GLU A 199 -2.57 -5.85 -9.99
C GLU A 199 -2.95 -7.01 -10.91
N ILE A 200 -2.95 -6.72 -12.20
CA ILE A 200 -3.27 -7.68 -13.25
C ILE A 200 -2.28 -7.55 -14.40
N LYS A 201 -2.22 -8.59 -15.22
CA LYS A 201 -1.44 -8.59 -16.47
C LYS A 201 -2.26 -9.19 -17.59
N VAL A 202 -2.22 -8.54 -18.75
CA VAL A 202 -2.91 -8.99 -19.97
C VAL A 202 -2.04 -8.78 -21.21
N PRO A 203 -2.33 -9.46 -22.33
CA PRO A 203 -1.76 -9.11 -23.62
C PRO A 203 -2.13 -7.68 -24.04
N VAL A 204 -1.26 -7.03 -24.83
CA VAL A 204 -1.47 -5.66 -25.35
C VAL A 204 -2.82 -5.50 -26.04
N GLU A 205 -3.29 -6.51 -26.76
CA GLU A 205 -4.53 -6.46 -27.55
C GLU A 205 -5.75 -6.23 -26.68
N ARG A 206 -5.68 -6.61 -25.39
CA ARG A 206 -6.75 -6.45 -24.41
C ARG A 206 -6.70 -5.13 -23.64
N THR A 207 -5.71 -4.27 -23.90
CA THR A 207 -5.52 -3.02 -23.15
C THR A 207 -6.78 -2.16 -23.13
N GLU A 208 -7.38 -1.92 -24.30
CA GLU A 208 -8.59 -1.09 -24.42
C GLU A 208 -9.80 -1.75 -23.76
N GLU A 209 -9.96 -3.07 -23.91
CA GLU A 209 -11.02 -3.85 -23.28
C GLU A 209 -11.00 -3.65 -21.75
N ILE A 210 -9.83 -3.83 -21.14
CA ILE A 210 -9.66 -3.73 -19.68
C ILE A 210 -9.88 -2.30 -19.19
N ILE A 211 -9.38 -1.28 -19.89
CA ILE A 211 -9.60 0.12 -19.50
C ILE A 211 -11.09 0.46 -19.50
N ARG A 212 -11.82 0.06 -20.55
CA ARG A 212 -13.26 0.32 -20.64
C ARG A 212 -14.05 -0.43 -19.56
N LEU A 213 -13.64 -1.66 -19.24
CA LEU A 213 -14.22 -2.41 -18.13
C LEU A 213 -14.01 -1.67 -16.80
N VAL A 214 -12.81 -1.16 -16.52
CA VAL A 214 -12.53 -0.37 -15.32
C VAL A 214 -13.41 0.89 -15.26
N TRP A 215 -13.57 1.61 -16.38
CA TRP A 215 -14.49 2.77 -16.46
C TRP A 215 -15.95 2.44 -16.18
N ASP A 216 -16.40 1.25 -16.56
CA ASP A 216 -17.78 0.85 -16.33
C ASP A 216 -18.02 0.41 -14.88
N VAL A 217 -17.00 -0.16 -14.24
CA VAL A 217 -17.06 -0.51 -12.82
C VAL A 217 -16.93 0.73 -11.94
N GLU A 218 -15.99 1.64 -12.22
CA GLU A 218 -15.72 2.80 -11.34
C GLU A 218 -16.95 3.68 -11.11
N LYS A 219 -17.86 3.77 -12.11
CA LYS A 219 -19.14 4.50 -12.01
C LYS A 219 -20.06 3.97 -10.91
N ARG A 220 -19.86 2.72 -10.47
CA ARG A 220 -20.66 2.04 -9.44
C ARG A 220 -20.02 2.12 -8.06
N LEU A 221 -18.76 2.54 -7.97
CA LEU A 221 -18.01 2.58 -6.73
C LEU A 221 -18.13 3.97 -6.07
N GLN A 222 -18.09 4.00 -4.74
CA GLN A 222 -18.07 5.23 -3.94
C GLN A 222 -16.64 5.53 -3.48
N THR A 223 -15.69 5.35 -4.39
CA THR A 223 -14.27 5.61 -4.19
C THR A 223 -13.66 6.23 -5.45
N VAL A 224 -12.42 6.70 -5.35
CA VAL A 224 -11.64 7.12 -6.51
C VAL A 224 -10.83 5.93 -7.00
N VAL A 225 -10.88 5.69 -8.31
CA VAL A 225 -10.05 4.70 -9.00
C VAL A 225 -8.97 5.44 -9.79
N ALA A 226 -7.72 5.03 -9.62
CA ALA A 226 -6.58 5.52 -10.38
C ALA A 226 -5.92 4.36 -11.11
N LEU A 227 -5.82 4.46 -12.43
CA LEU A 227 -5.25 3.41 -13.27
C LEU A 227 -3.79 3.71 -13.62
N GLY A 228 -2.89 2.84 -13.21
CA GLY A 228 -1.51 2.77 -13.69
C GLY A 228 -1.39 1.73 -14.80
N VAL A 229 -0.73 2.10 -15.90
CA VAL A 229 -0.44 1.21 -17.03
C VAL A 229 1.06 1.10 -17.19
N GLY A 230 1.58 -0.13 -17.12
CA GLY A 230 2.99 -0.44 -17.25
C GLY A 230 3.24 -1.34 -18.45
N THR A 231 4.23 -0.98 -19.26
CA THR A 231 4.67 -1.77 -20.41
C THR A 231 6.20 -1.78 -20.48
N ARG A 232 6.74 -2.71 -21.24
CA ARG A 232 8.16 -2.74 -21.55
C ARG A 232 8.42 -1.88 -22.79
N CYS A 233 9.20 -0.82 -22.63
CA CYS A 233 9.68 0.01 -23.73
C CYS A 233 10.54 -0.80 -24.71
N ASP A 234 10.58 -0.34 -25.96
CA ASP A 234 11.46 -0.84 -27.00
C ASP A 234 12.93 -0.41 -26.77
N PRO A 235 13.89 -0.84 -27.62
CA PRO A 235 15.31 -0.51 -27.44
C PRO A 235 15.65 0.98 -27.47
N ASP A 236 14.81 1.82 -28.06
CA ASP A 236 15.01 3.28 -28.06
C ASP A 236 14.49 3.91 -26.75
N GLY A 237 13.90 3.10 -25.87
CA GLY A 237 13.28 3.55 -24.64
C GLY A 237 11.87 4.11 -24.85
N GLU A 238 11.26 3.89 -26.02
CA GLU A 238 9.92 4.38 -26.36
C GLU A 238 8.85 3.31 -26.14
N ASP A 239 7.63 3.77 -25.84
CA ASP A 239 6.44 2.93 -25.88
C ASP A 239 5.67 3.22 -27.15
N ARG A 240 5.82 2.36 -28.16
CA ARG A 240 5.13 2.50 -29.45
C ARG A 240 3.89 1.61 -29.55
N THR A 241 3.57 0.85 -28.51
CA THR A 241 2.53 -0.19 -28.58
C THR A 241 1.33 0.16 -27.73
N VAL A 242 1.56 0.58 -26.49
CA VAL A 242 0.47 0.88 -25.53
C VAL A 242 0.10 2.36 -25.58
N ALA A 243 1.09 3.25 -25.73
CA ALA A 243 0.87 4.69 -25.83
C ALA A 243 -0.21 5.09 -26.87
N PRO A 244 -0.21 4.60 -28.12
CA PRO A 244 -1.25 4.99 -29.09
C PRO A 244 -2.66 4.55 -28.68
N ILE A 245 -2.79 3.42 -27.96
CA ILE A 245 -4.07 2.95 -27.44
C ILE A 245 -4.59 3.91 -26.38
N LEU A 246 -3.73 4.32 -25.45
CA LEU A 246 -4.07 5.24 -24.37
C LEU A 246 -4.43 6.64 -24.90
N GLU A 247 -3.65 7.17 -25.85
CA GLU A 247 -3.93 8.47 -26.48
C GLU A 247 -5.28 8.47 -27.21
N ARG A 248 -5.61 7.38 -27.93
CA ARG A 248 -6.91 7.21 -28.59
C ARG A 248 -8.06 7.16 -27.58
N LEU A 249 -7.81 6.66 -26.37
CA LEU A 249 -8.77 6.66 -25.27
C LEU A 249 -8.85 8.01 -24.54
N GLY A 250 -8.07 9.01 -24.98
CA GLY A 250 -8.10 10.38 -24.48
C GLY A 250 -7.14 10.65 -23.31
N TYR A 251 -6.24 9.72 -22.99
CA TYR A 251 -5.25 9.93 -21.94
C TYR A 251 -4.11 10.82 -22.41
N LYS A 252 -3.67 11.73 -21.53
CA LYS A 252 -2.39 12.42 -21.67
C LYS A 252 -1.32 11.61 -20.95
N LEU A 253 -0.29 11.20 -21.68
CA LEU A 253 0.76 10.34 -21.15
C LEU A 253 1.83 11.15 -20.44
N GLU A 254 2.18 10.70 -19.23
CA GLU A 254 3.29 11.21 -18.45
C GLU A 254 4.09 10.00 -17.95
N ARG A 255 5.42 10.03 -18.11
CA ARG A 255 6.27 8.93 -17.63
C ARG A 255 6.41 9.02 -16.12
N ALA A 256 5.74 8.13 -15.39
CA ALA A 256 5.80 8.11 -13.92
C ALA A 256 7.06 7.40 -13.40
N LYS A 257 7.22 6.11 -13.72
CA LYS A 257 8.34 5.29 -13.26
C LYS A 257 8.96 4.51 -14.42
N THR A 258 10.26 4.68 -14.61
CA THR A 258 11.03 4.00 -15.65
C THR A 258 12.11 3.13 -15.01
N ASN A 259 12.06 1.83 -15.28
CA ASN A 259 13.15 0.91 -14.92
C ASN A 259 14.31 1.11 -15.91
N MET A 260 15.45 1.60 -15.41
CA MET A 260 16.63 1.90 -16.24
C MET A 260 17.41 0.65 -16.68
N GLY A 261 17.05 -0.55 -16.20
CA GLY A 261 17.77 -1.79 -16.53
C GLY A 261 19.04 -2.04 -15.71
N LEU A 262 19.24 -1.31 -14.61
CA LEU A 262 20.45 -1.36 -13.80
C LEU A 262 20.44 -2.43 -12.70
N GLY A 263 19.33 -3.15 -12.49
CA GLY A 263 19.22 -4.15 -11.42
C GLY A 263 19.94 -5.47 -11.69
N ARG A 264 20.47 -5.70 -12.89
CA ARG A 264 21.22 -6.94 -13.22
C ARG A 264 22.69 -6.76 -12.88
N ILE A 265 23.30 -7.80 -12.30
CA ILE A 265 24.75 -7.87 -12.11
C ILE A 265 25.40 -7.93 -13.50
N THR A 266 25.99 -6.83 -13.95
CA THR A 266 26.73 -6.73 -15.21
C THR A 266 28.21 -7.05 -15.06
N ASN A 267 28.72 -7.05 -13.83
CA ASN A 267 30.10 -7.42 -13.50
C ASN A 267 30.16 -8.91 -13.17
N HIS A 268 30.26 -9.76 -14.19
CA HIS A 268 30.72 -11.13 -13.96
C HIS A 268 32.20 -11.09 -13.60
N ALA A 269 32.56 -11.54 -12.39
CA ALA A 269 33.96 -11.84 -12.10
C ALA A 269 34.47 -12.85 -13.15
N PRO A 270 35.69 -12.69 -13.70
CA PRO A 270 36.24 -13.69 -14.61
C PRO A 270 36.18 -15.04 -13.93
N ALA A 271 35.65 -16.06 -14.63
CA ALA A 271 35.67 -17.43 -14.13
C ALA A 271 37.12 -17.77 -13.75
N VAL A 272 37.38 -17.93 -12.45
CA VAL A 272 38.67 -18.44 -11.98
C VAL A 272 38.83 -19.82 -12.62
N PRO A 273 39.88 -20.06 -13.42
CA PRO A 273 40.12 -21.39 -13.96
C PRO A 273 40.20 -22.35 -12.78
N GLN A 274 39.28 -23.32 -12.72
CA GLN A 274 39.38 -24.38 -11.73
C GLN A 274 40.73 -25.07 -11.94
N ALA A 275 41.59 -24.99 -10.92
CA ALA A 275 42.85 -25.72 -10.93
C ALA A 275 42.54 -27.20 -11.17
N PRO A 276 43.29 -27.90 -12.05
CA PRO A 276 43.03 -29.29 -12.34
C PRO A 276 43.08 -30.10 -11.04
N ALA A 277 42.01 -30.87 -10.81
CA ALA A 277 41.85 -31.72 -9.63
C ALA A 277 43.09 -32.60 -9.45
N VAL A 278 43.81 -32.39 -8.34
CA VAL A 278 44.88 -33.28 -7.90
C VAL A 278 44.25 -34.65 -7.65
N ARG A 279 44.55 -35.64 -8.50
CA ARG A 279 44.18 -37.04 -8.28
C ARG A 279 44.84 -37.54 -7.00
N GLN A 280 44.10 -37.52 -5.89
CA GLN A 280 44.48 -38.25 -4.69
C GLN A 280 44.03 -39.70 -4.84
N GLY A 281 44.98 -40.64 -4.73
CA GLY A 281 44.67 -42.05 -4.52
C GLY A 281 45.33 -43.02 -5.50
N GLN A 282 46.65 -43.17 -5.42
CA GLN A 282 47.29 -44.47 -5.66
C GLN A 282 47.94 -44.92 -4.34
N PRO A 283 47.62 -46.11 -3.82
CA PRO A 283 48.22 -46.60 -2.59
C PRO A 283 49.69 -46.95 -2.83
N VAL A 284 50.58 -46.35 -2.03
CA VAL A 284 52.01 -46.65 -1.99
C VAL A 284 52.21 -47.96 -1.22
N ALA A 285 52.82 -48.95 -1.88
CA ALA A 285 53.17 -50.25 -1.29
C ALA A 285 54.23 -50.10 -0.18
N PRO A 286 54.22 -50.98 0.84
CA PRO A 286 55.12 -50.88 1.99
C PRO A 286 56.57 -51.17 1.61
N ARG A 287 57.49 -50.31 2.05
CA ARG A 287 58.94 -50.54 1.93
C ARG A 287 59.38 -51.55 2.99
N GLU A 288 59.88 -52.68 2.51
CA GLU A 288 60.67 -53.63 3.29
C GLU A 288 61.94 -52.94 3.79
N GLY A 289 62.35 -53.29 5.02
CA GLY A 289 63.47 -52.68 5.71
C GLY A 289 64.83 -53.06 5.13
N VAL A 290 65.87 -52.49 5.74
CA VAL A 290 67.13 -53.15 6.16
C VAL A 290 68.14 -52.03 6.53
N THR A 291 68.56 -52.08 7.78
CA THR A 291 69.86 -51.71 8.40
C THR A 291 70.84 -50.85 7.57
N ARG A 292 71.46 -49.81 8.11
CA ARG A 292 72.37 -49.75 9.26
C ARG A 292 72.55 -48.30 9.68
#